data_AF-A0A8C6CRG2-F1
#
_entry.id   AF-A0A8C6CRG2-F1
#
_cell.length_a   1.000
_cell.length_b   1.000
_cell.length_c   1.000
_cell.angle_alpha   90.00
_cell.angle_beta   90.00
_cell.angle_gamma   90.00
#
_symmetry.space_group_name_H-M   'P 1'
#
loop_
_entity.id
_entity.type
_entity.pdbx_description
1 polymer ?
#
loop_
_entity_poly.entity_id
_entity_poly.type
_entity_poly.pdbx_seq_one_letter_code
_entity_poly.pdbx_strand_id
1 'polypeptide(L)' 'MALQDFTKCCKDSGVLMVVKCQKENSALKDCLTSYYKDPAFYEECKMEYLKEREEFKRTGIPTKKKLQKLPTSM' A
#
# COMPACT_ATOMS: atom_id res chain seq x y z
N MET A 1 13.67 6.45 -0.08
CA MET A 1 13.74 7.75 -0.79
C MET A 1 12.57 7.95 -1.74
N ALA A 2 12.23 6.99 -2.62
CA ALA A 2 11.15 7.10 -3.61
C ALA A 2 9.82 7.70 -3.11
N LEU A 3 9.34 7.32 -1.91
CA LEU A 3 8.09 7.88 -1.34
C LEU A 3 8.22 9.36 -0.95
N GLN A 4 9.36 9.76 -0.39
CA GLN A 4 9.61 11.16 0.00
C GLN A 4 9.74 12.06 -1.24
N ASP A 5 10.43 11.58 -2.27
CA ASP A 5 10.63 12.31 -3.52
C ASP A 5 9.31 12.51 -4.28
N PHE A 6 8.49 11.45 -4.35
CA PHE A 6 7.14 11.54 -4.93
C PHE A 6 6.25 12.50 -4.14
N THR A 7 6.25 12.40 -2.81
CA THR A 7 5.44 13.28 -1.94
C THR A 7 5.85 14.74 -2.10
N LYS A 8 7.16 15.02 -2.18
CA LYS A 8 7.67 16.35 -2.43
C LYS A 8 7.23 16.89 -3.79
N CYS A 9 7.40 16.10 -4.86
CA CYS A 9 6.96 16.50 -6.20
C CYS A 9 5.45 16.79 -6.27
N CYS A 10 4.63 15.97 -5.62
CA CYS A 10 3.18 16.18 -5.54
C CYS A 10 2.83 17.50 -4.85
N LYS A 11 3.49 17.83 -3.74
CA LYS A 11 3.27 19.09 -3.01
C LYS A 11 3.67 20.30 -3.86
N ASP A 12 4.79 20.21 -4.57
CA ASP A 12 5.31 21.32 -5.38
C ASP A 12 4.53 21.52 -6.70
N SER A 13 3.99 20.44 -7.27
CA SER A 13 3.31 20.47 -8.58
C SER A 13 1.80 20.70 -8.50
N GLY A 14 1.19 20.49 -7.33
CA GLY A 14 -0.26 20.65 -7.12
C GLY A 14 -1.08 19.85 -8.13
N VAL A 15 -2.05 20.50 -8.77
CA VAL A 15 -2.95 19.87 -9.76
C VAL A 15 -2.18 19.26 -10.94
N LEU A 16 -1.00 19.79 -11.28
CA LEU A 16 -0.19 19.30 -12.40
C LEU A 16 0.68 18.08 -12.04
N MET A 17 0.56 17.53 -10.83
CA MET A 17 1.40 16.42 -10.35
C MET A 17 1.35 15.17 -11.25
N VAL A 18 0.20 14.89 -11.88
CA VAL A 18 0.04 13.68 -12.72
C VAL A 18 0.94 13.72 -13.96
N VAL A 19 1.22 14.92 -14.46
CA VAL A 19 2.09 15.12 -15.63
C VAL A 19 3.53 15.35 -15.19
N LYS A 20 3.74 16.18 -14.16
CA LYS A 20 5.08 16.60 -13.73
C LYS A 20 5.84 15.55 -12.93
N CYS A 21 5.13 14.73 -12.13
CA CYS A 21 5.74 13.76 -11.22
C CYS A 21 5.78 12.33 -11.77
N GLN A 22 5.76 12.17 -13.10
CA GLN A 22 5.74 10.84 -13.73
C GLN A 22 6.99 10.03 -13.39
N LYS A 23 8.14 10.68 -13.33
CA LYS A 23 9.42 10.02 -13.04
C LYS A 23 9.45 9.46 -11.61
N GLU A 24 9.07 10.29 -10.64
CA GLU A 24 9.00 9.95 -9.23
C GLU A 24 7.93 8.90 -8.98
N ASN A 25 6.80 8.98 -9.70
CA ASN A 25 5.75 7.97 -9.65
C ASN A 25 6.21 6.62 -10.18
N SER A 26 6.96 6.58 -11.30
CA SER A 26 7.52 5.34 -11.83
C SER A 26 8.51 4.72 -10.83
N ALA A 27 9.40 5.52 -10.25
CA ALA A 27 10.33 5.04 -9.22
C ALA A 27 9.60 4.50 -7.97
N LEU A 28 8.52 5.16 -7.54
CA LEU A 28 7.68 4.67 -6.45
C LEU A 28 7.00 3.35 -6.82
N LYS A 29 6.45 3.25 -8.03
CA LYS A 29 5.81 2.02 -8.52
C LYS A 29 6.80 0.86 -8.58
N ASP A 30 8.02 1.09 -9.04
CA ASP A 30 9.06 0.07 -9.11
C ASP A 30 9.42 -0.43 -7.70
N CYS A 31 9.58 0.51 -6.75
CA CYS A 31 9.81 0.18 -5.36
C CYS A 31 8.67 -0.64 -4.75
N LEU A 32 7.40 -0.32 -5.01
CA LEU A 32 6.28 -1.10 -4.49
C LEU A 32 6.19 -2.47 -5.18
N THR A 33 6.41 -2.50 -6.49
CA THR A 33 6.35 -3.72 -7.30
C THR A 33 7.41 -4.72 -6.89
N SER A 34 8.59 -4.28 -6.43
CA SER A 34 9.62 -5.21 -5.94
C SER A 34 9.15 -5.98 -4.71
N TYR A 35 8.43 -5.33 -3.78
CA TYR A 35 7.86 -6.02 -2.61
C TYR A 35 6.74 -6.99 -3.00
N TYR A 36 5.89 -6.61 -3.97
CA TYR A 36 4.85 -7.52 -4.47
C TYR A 36 5.40 -8.75 -5.19
N LYS A 37 6.61 -8.64 -5.76
CA LYS A 37 7.30 -9.75 -6.43
C LYS A 37 8.14 -10.60 -5.46
N ASP A 38 8.30 -10.18 -4.22
CA ASP A 38 9.02 -10.95 -3.21
C ASP A 38 8.16 -12.14 -2.75
N PRO A 39 8.54 -13.39 -3.07
CA PRO A 39 7.76 -14.57 -2.69
C PRO A 39 7.70 -14.77 -1.18
N ALA A 40 8.72 -14.32 -0.42
CA ALA A 40 8.71 -14.44 1.03
C ALA A 40 7.63 -13.55 1.65
N PHE A 41 7.56 -12.29 1.18
CA PHE A 41 6.52 -11.35 1.59
C PHE A 41 5.11 -11.83 1.21
N TYR A 42 4.96 -12.41 0.02
CA TYR A 42 3.68 -12.96 -0.42
C TYR A 42 3.20 -14.12 0.47
N GLU A 43 4.08 -15.08 0.79
CA GLU A 43 3.71 -16.21 1.61
C GLU A 43 3.39 -15.80 3.07
N GLU A 44 4.11 -14.82 3.62
CA GLU A 44 3.77 -14.23 4.93
C GLU A 44 2.36 -13.64 4.93
N CYS A 45 2.06 -12.76 3.97
CA CYS A 45 0.73 -12.14 3.82
C CYS A 45 -0.37 -13.19 3.62
N LYS A 46 -0.07 -14.25 2.86
CA LYS A 46 -1.01 -15.34 2.58
C LYS A 46 -1.33 -16.14 3.84
N MET A 47 -0.33 -16.45 4.67
CA MET A 47 -0.54 -17.14 5.93
C MET A 47 -1.39 -16.31 6.90
N GLU A 48 -1.14 -15.01 6.98
CA GLU A 48 -1.96 -14.09 7.77
C GLU A 48 -3.42 -14.07 7.28
N TYR A 49 -3.63 -13.94 5.97
CA TYR A 49 -4.97 -13.97 5.37
C TYR A 49 -5.71 -15.29 5.62
N LEU A 50 -5.03 -16.43 5.50
CA LEU A 50 -5.64 -17.74 5.75
C LEU A 50 -6.07 -17.89 7.20
N LYS A 51 -5.23 -17.45 8.14
CA LYS A 51 -5.53 -17.46 9.58
C LYS A 51 -6.76 -16.61 9.90
N GLU A 52 -6.82 -15.38 9.39
CA GLU A 52 -7.99 -14.50 9.55
C GLU A 52 -9.26 -15.13 8.96
N ARG A 53 -9.13 -15.77 7.80
CA ARG A 53 -10.26 -16.45 7.15
C ARG A 53 -10.75 -17.65 7.96
N GLU A 54 -9.85 -18.40 8.58
CA GLU A 54 -10.20 -19.51 9.47
C GLU A 54 -10.89 -19.03 10.74
N GLU A 55 -10.40 -17.95 11.34
CA GLU A 55 -11.04 -17.31 12.49
C GLU A 55 -12.44 -16.79 12.16
N PHE A 56 -12.62 -16.18 10.98
CA PHE A 56 -13.92 -15.74 10.49
C PHE A 56 -14.86 -16.93 10.27
N LYS A 57 -14.38 -18.02 9.66
CA LYS A 57 -15.19 -19.24 9.50
C LYS A 57 -15.61 -19.86 10.83
N ARG A 58 -14.74 -19.81 11.86
CA ARG A 58 -15.01 -20.39 13.18
C ARG A 58 -15.96 -19.54 14.01
N THR A 59 -15.81 -18.22 13.97
CA THR A 59 -16.49 -17.29 14.89
C THR A 59 -17.60 -16.47 14.24
N GLY A 60 -17.61 -16.36 12.91
CA GLY A 60 -18.47 -15.45 12.16
C GLY A 60 -18.14 -13.97 12.33
N ILE A 61 -17.12 -13.62 13.12
CA ILE A 61 -16.76 -12.23 13.43
C ILE A 61 -15.54 -11.84 12.58
N PRO A 62 -15.61 -10.75 11.79
CA PRO A 62 -14.47 -10.29 11.00
C PRO A 62 -13.38 -9.72 11.92
N THR A 63 -12.16 -10.31 11.86
CA THR A 63 -10.99 -9.88 12.64
C THR A 63 -10.59 -8.44 12.33
N LYS A 64 -10.71 -8.05 11.06
CA LYS A 64 -10.50 -6.66 10.62
C LYS A 64 -11.84 -5.90 10.70
N LYS A 65 -11.97 -5.01 11.70
CA LYS A 65 -12.89 -3.87 11.56
C LYS A 65 -12.50 -3.19 10.25
N LYS A 66 -13.41 -3.05 9.28
CA LYS A 66 -13.18 -2.32 8.01
C LYS A 66 -12.22 -1.18 8.31
N LEU A 67 -10.98 -1.25 7.78
CA LEU A 67 -9.89 -0.37 8.15
C LEU A 67 -10.46 1.01 8.47
N GLN A 68 -10.31 1.47 9.72
CA GLN A 68 -10.49 2.89 10.01
C GLN A 68 -9.69 3.59 8.93
N LYS A 69 -10.41 4.33 8.06
CA LYS A 69 -9.84 5.01 6.90
C LYS A 69 -8.51 5.59 7.37
N LEU A 70 -7.41 5.23 6.70
CA LEU A 70 -6.10 5.80 6.99
C LEU A 70 -6.33 7.30 7.22
N PRO A 71 -6.01 7.87 8.39
CA PRO A 71 -6.29 9.27 8.65
C PRO A 71 -5.61 10.05 7.52
N THR A 72 -6.44 10.60 6.63
CA THR A 72 -5.97 11.40 5.51
C THR A 72 -5.64 12.76 6.09
N SER A 73 -4.56 12.83 6.86
CA SER A 73 -3.95 14.12 7.18
C SER A 73 -3.32 14.61 5.88
N MET A 74 -3.91 15.67 5.34
CA MET A 74 -3.21 16.53 4.37
C MET A 74 -2.06 17.26 5.06
#